data_AF-A0A1C4YGB9-F1
#
_entry.id   AF-A0A1C4YGB9-F1
#
_cell.length_a   1.000
_cell.length_b   1.000
_cell.length_c   1.000
_cell.angle_alpha   90.00
_cell.angle_beta   90.00
_cell.angle_gamma   90.00
#
_symmetry.space_group_name_H-M   'P 1'
#
loop_
_entity.id
_entity.type
_entity.pdbx_description
1 polymer ?
#
loop_
_entity_poly.entity_id
_entity_poly.type
_entity_poly.pdbx_seq_one_letter_code
_entity_poly.pdbx_strand_id
1 'polypeptide(L)'
;MNTTILRKSVLGIAGLAFAGGLAAGPLNHNTNTGTGTVDARPVAAVQADTTADAGKLIPHGVQGAQSRIDLDAEQTANAKAIIAATKKTGLDERAAVISIGTALQESKLHNLGHLGDRNDHDSLGL
;
A
#
# COMPACT_ATOMS: atom_id res chain seq x y z
N MET A 1 -31.83 -9.73 -39.34
CA MET A 1 -32.09 -8.66 -38.36
C MET A 1 -30.74 -8.14 -37.91
N ASN A 2 -30.35 -6.99 -38.43
CA ASN A 2 -29.06 -6.36 -38.15
C ASN A 2 -29.19 -5.55 -36.87
N THR A 3 -28.45 -5.91 -35.82
CA THR A 3 -28.29 -5.05 -34.65
C THR A 3 -26.83 -4.68 -34.50
N THR A 4 -26.46 -3.64 -35.22
CA THR A 4 -25.28 -2.81 -34.98
C THR A 4 -25.50 -2.06 -33.66
N ILE A 5 -24.55 -2.12 -32.72
CA ILE A 5 -24.12 -0.99 -31.88
C ILE A 5 -22.85 -1.42 -31.13
N LEU A 6 -21.71 -1.04 -31.70
CA LEU A 6 -20.46 -0.88 -30.97
C LEU A 6 -20.62 0.33 -30.05
N ARG A 7 -20.42 0.15 -28.75
CA ARG A 7 -20.03 1.25 -27.85
C ARG A 7 -18.61 1.00 -27.35
N LYS A 8 -17.64 1.48 -28.13
CA LYS A 8 -16.28 1.72 -27.66
C LYS A 8 -16.31 3.00 -26.81
N SER A 9 -16.32 2.86 -25.49
CA SER A 9 -16.03 3.98 -24.60
C SER A 9 -14.53 4.01 -24.34
N VAL A 10 -13.81 4.74 -25.19
CA VAL A 10 -12.44 5.21 -24.91
C VAL A 10 -12.60 6.50 -24.11
N LEU A 11 -12.41 6.42 -22.80
CA LEU A 11 -12.30 7.61 -21.95
C LEU A 11 -10.82 8.02 -21.92
N GLY A 12 -10.46 8.89 -22.87
CA GLY A 12 -9.13 9.46 -23.00
C GLY A 12 -9.00 10.78 -22.24
N ILE A 13 -7.86 10.88 -21.54
CA ILE A 13 -7.03 12.08 -21.31
C ILE A 13 -7.64 13.23 -20.50
N ALA A 14 -7.14 13.37 -19.26
CA ALA A 14 -6.72 14.66 -18.75
C ALA A 14 -5.41 14.44 -17.95
N GLY A 15 -4.29 14.60 -18.65
CA GLY A 15 -3.00 14.75 -18.01
C GLY A 15 -3.00 16.06 -17.22
N LEU A 16 -2.89 15.97 -15.90
CA LEU A 16 -2.65 17.13 -15.05
C LEU A 16 -1.16 17.48 -15.15
N ALA A 17 -0.82 18.29 -16.16
CA ALA A 17 0.47 18.95 -16.22
C ALA A 17 0.51 20.03 -15.13
N PHE A 18 1.20 19.74 -14.01
CA PHE A 18 1.61 20.80 -13.09
C PHE A 18 2.86 21.49 -13.66
N ALA A 19 2.65 22.32 -14.66
CA ALA A 19 3.61 23.31 -15.11
C ALA A 19 3.24 24.63 -14.44
N GLY A 20 3.88 24.92 -13.31
CA GLY A 20 3.64 26.12 -12.52
C GLY A 20 4.82 26.38 -11.60
N GLY A 21 5.92 26.84 -12.19
CA GLY A 21 7.00 27.45 -11.42
C GLY A 21 6.46 28.67 -10.70
N LEU A 22 6.41 28.61 -9.37
CA LEU A 22 6.25 29.80 -8.54
C LEU A 22 7.61 30.07 -7.88
N ALA A 23 8.38 30.93 -8.53
CA ALA A 23 9.47 31.66 -7.89
C ALA A 23 8.85 32.60 -6.85
N ALA A 24 8.56 32.08 -5.66
CA ALA A 24 8.23 32.89 -4.50
C ALA A 24 9.52 33.16 -3.73
N GLY A 25 9.98 34.40 -3.79
CA GLY A 25 11.11 34.90 -3.01
C GLY A 25 10.88 34.77 -1.49
N PRO A 26 11.93 34.95 -0.68
CA PRO A 26 11.90 34.60 0.73
C PRO A 26 10.85 35.41 1.50
N LEU A 27 9.89 34.69 2.09
CA LEU A 27 9.09 35.19 3.20
C LEU A 27 10.02 35.35 4.40
N ASN A 28 10.42 36.59 4.69
CA ASN A 28 11.15 36.93 5.91
C ASN A 28 10.25 36.70 7.14
N HIS A 29 10.26 35.49 7.68
CA HIS A 29 9.88 35.26 9.08
C HIS A 29 11.17 35.12 9.89
N ASN A 30 11.55 36.22 10.53
CA ASN A 30 12.68 36.27 11.44
C ASN A 30 12.22 35.89 12.85
N THR A 31 12.50 34.66 13.26
CA THR A 31 12.53 34.27 14.69
C THR A 31 13.77 33.41 14.92
N ASN A 32 14.76 34.03 15.57
CA ASN A 32 16.03 33.45 16.02
C ASN A 32 15.86 32.08 16.69
N THR A 33 16.66 31.08 16.29
CA THR A 33 17.69 30.43 17.13
C THR A 33 18.31 29.22 16.41
N GLY A 34 19.64 29.22 16.27
CA GLY A 34 20.44 28.03 15.92
C GLY A 34 21.01 28.03 14.50
N THR A 35 22.20 28.61 14.32
CA THR A 35 23.04 28.47 13.12
C THR A 35 23.54 27.04 12.97
N GLY A 36 22.74 26.20 12.31
CA GLY A 36 23.20 25.02 11.59
C GLY A 36 22.99 25.29 10.11
N THR A 37 24.05 25.60 9.37
CA THR A 37 24.00 25.63 7.90
C THR A 37 23.70 24.22 7.42
N VAL A 38 22.42 23.91 7.16
CA VAL A 38 22.04 22.72 6.42
C VAL A 38 22.59 22.90 5.01
N ASP A 39 23.71 22.23 4.73
CA ASP A 39 24.30 22.10 3.40
C ASP A 39 23.20 21.54 2.49
N ALA A 40 22.55 22.43 1.73
CA ALA A 40 21.43 22.12 0.83
C ALA A 40 21.94 21.41 -0.42
N ARG A 41 22.74 20.35 -0.22
CA ARG A 41 23.13 19.44 -1.28
C ARG A 41 21.85 18.91 -1.89
N PRO A 42 21.70 18.98 -3.22
CA PRO A 42 20.55 18.39 -3.88
C PRO A 42 20.53 16.91 -3.50
N VAL A 43 19.51 16.50 -2.75
CA VAL A 43 19.26 15.09 -2.50
C VAL A 43 18.98 14.52 -3.87
N ALA A 44 19.89 13.71 -4.40
CA ALA A 44 19.72 13.09 -5.69
C ALA A 44 18.37 12.38 -5.66
N ALA A 45 17.43 12.83 -6.50
CA ALA A 45 16.18 12.12 -6.69
C ALA A 45 16.56 10.71 -7.15
N VAL A 46 16.34 9.73 -6.27
CA VAL A 46 16.44 8.32 -6.67
C VAL A 46 15.28 8.11 -7.61
N GLN A 47 15.58 8.17 -8.92
CA GLN A 47 14.67 7.72 -9.95
C GLN A 47 14.39 6.25 -9.63
N ALA A 48 13.21 5.96 -9.08
CA ALA A 48 12.79 4.60 -8.84
C ALA A 48 12.70 3.93 -10.22
N ASP A 49 13.66 3.06 -10.51
CA ASP A 49 13.61 2.21 -11.68
C ASP A 49 12.29 1.45 -11.62
N THR A 50 11.38 1.79 -12.53
CA THR A 50 9.95 1.47 -12.40
C THR A 50 9.69 -0.04 -12.58
N THR A 51 10.72 -0.78 -12.93
CA THR A 51 10.74 -2.24 -12.95
C THR A 51 11.95 -2.72 -12.17
N ALA A 52 11.71 -3.28 -10.99
CA ALA A 52 12.70 -4.04 -10.25
C ALA A 52 13.23 -5.20 -11.11
N ASP A 53 14.48 -5.10 -11.59
CA ASP A 53 15.11 -6.19 -12.33
C ASP A 53 15.41 -7.36 -11.39
N ALA A 54 14.62 -8.43 -11.53
CA ALA A 54 14.81 -9.65 -10.75
C ALA A 54 16.22 -10.21 -10.93
N GLY A 55 16.84 -10.12 -12.11
CA GLY A 55 18.21 -10.63 -12.33
C GLY A 55 19.25 -9.92 -11.47
N LYS A 56 19.07 -8.63 -11.21
CA LYS A 56 19.92 -7.83 -10.32
C LYS A 56 19.61 -8.05 -8.83
N LEU A 57 18.35 -8.29 -8.48
CA LEU A 57 17.91 -8.44 -7.08
C LEU A 57 18.09 -9.86 -6.54
N ILE A 58 17.94 -10.87 -7.40
CA ILE A 58 18.11 -12.29 -7.11
C ILE A 58 19.06 -12.92 -8.15
N PRO A 59 20.35 -12.55 -8.13
CA PRO A 59 21.35 -13.04 -9.11
C PRO A 59 21.55 -14.56 -9.06
N HIS A 60 21.11 -15.20 -7.98
CA HIS A 60 21.16 -16.66 -7.80
C HIS A 60 19.76 -17.30 -7.84
N GLY A 61 18.74 -16.56 -8.26
CA GLY A 61 17.34 -16.97 -8.21
C GLY A 61 16.78 -17.03 -6.79
N VAL A 62 15.51 -17.43 -6.67
CA VAL A 62 14.90 -17.72 -5.36
C VAL A 62 15.41 -19.07 -4.86
N GLN A 63 15.99 -19.09 -3.67
CA GLN A 63 16.48 -20.33 -3.04
C GLN A 63 15.31 -21.00 -2.34
N GLY A 64 14.47 -21.71 -3.09
CA GLY A 64 13.34 -22.48 -2.56
C GLY A 64 12.04 -22.30 -3.34
N ALA A 65 11.11 -23.24 -3.14
CA ALA A 65 9.76 -23.12 -3.69
C ALA A 65 9.00 -22.03 -2.93
N GLN A 66 8.33 -21.15 -3.66
CA GLN A 66 7.52 -20.10 -3.08
C GLN A 66 6.10 -20.62 -2.83
N SER A 67 5.70 -20.71 -1.57
CA SER A 67 4.34 -21.13 -1.21
C SER A 67 3.34 -20.02 -1.46
N ARG A 68 2.16 -20.39 -1.98
CA ARG A 68 1.01 -19.51 -2.15
C ARG A 68 -0.20 -20.14 -1.48
N ILE A 69 -1.05 -19.28 -0.94
CA ILE A 69 -2.32 -19.68 -0.35
C ILE A 69 -3.42 -19.04 -1.21
N ASP A 70 -4.36 -19.87 -1.66
CA ASP A 70 -5.59 -19.37 -2.26
C ASP A 70 -6.55 -19.01 -1.13
N LEU A 71 -7.02 -17.76 -1.14
CA LEU A 71 -7.96 -17.26 -0.15
C LEU A 71 -9.39 -17.47 -0.65
N ASP A 72 -10.27 -17.92 0.23
CA ASP A 72 -11.70 -17.95 -0.06
C ASP A 72 -12.33 -16.54 0.02
N ALA A 73 -13.66 -16.48 -0.19
CA ALA A 73 -14.40 -15.23 -0.19
C ALA A 73 -14.42 -14.54 1.18
N GLU A 74 -14.50 -15.31 2.27
CA GLU A 74 -14.52 -14.76 3.64
C GLU A 74 -13.15 -14.19 3.99
N GLN A 75 -12.09 -14.96 3.79
CA GLN A 75 -10.71 -14.54 4.05
C GLN A 75 -10.34 -13.31 3.21
N THR A 76 -10.81 -13.25 1.96
CA THR A 76 -10.63 -12.08 1.10
C THR A 76 -11.37 -10.85 1.62
N ALA A 77 -12.59 -11.02 2.14
CA ALA A 77 -13.36 -9.93 2.74
C ALA A 77 -12.68 -9.40 4.00
N ASN A 78 -12.21 -10.30 4.86
CA ASN A 78 -11.52 -9.96 6.11
C ASN A 78 -10.19 -9.26 5.84
N ALA A 79 -9.39 -9.72 4.87
CA ALA A 79 -8.17 -9.03 4.45
C ALA A 79 -8.46 -7.60 3.95
N LYS A 80 -9.56 -7.39 3.20
CA LYS A 80 -9.99 -6.04 2.78
C LYS A 80 -10.39 -5.17 3.97
N ALA A 81 -11.05 -5.72 4.97
CA ALA A 81 -11.42 -5.00 6.18
C ALA A 81 -10.17 -4.51 6.94
N ILE A 82 -9.15 -5.35 7.09
CA ILE A 82 -7.84 -4.97 7.68
C ILE A 82 -7.20 -3.81 6.90
N ILE A 83 -7.18 -3.90 5.57
CA ILE A 83 -6.63 -2.82 4.71
C ILE A 83 -7.44 -1.53 4.89
N ALA A 84 -8.77 -1.62 4.97
CA ALA A 84 -9.61 -0.45 5.18
C ALA A 84 -9.38 0.18 6.56
N ALA A 85 -9.23 -0.64 7.61
CA ALA A 85 -8.95 -0.19 8.96
C ALA A 85 -7.59 0.52 9.06
N THR A 86 -6.52 -0.07 8.51
CA THR A 86 -5.17 0.53 8.49
C THR A 86 -5.12 1.85 7.72
N LYS A 87 -5.84 1.94 6.59
CA LYS A 87 -5.99 3.20 5.86
C LYS A 87 -6.75 4.26 6.67
N LYS A 88 -7.84 3.86 7.34
CA LYS A 88 -8.63 4.75 8.20
C LYS A 88 -7.83 5.31 9.36
N THR A 89 -6.88 4.55 9.90
CA THR A 89 -5.99 4.98 10.99
C THR A 89 -4.75 5.74 10.51
N GLY A 90 -4.59 5.95 9.20
CA GLY A 90 -3.46 6.68 8.63
C GLY A 90 -2.13 5.91 8.70
N LEU A 91 -2.18 4.59 8.83
CA LEU A 91 -0.99 3.74 8.82
C LEU A 91 -0.51 3.50 7.38
N ASP A 92 0.77 3.16 7.25
CA ASP A 92 1.38 2.87 5.98
C ASP A 92 0.94 1.50 5.42
N GLU A 93 1.26 1.24 4.15
CA GLU A 93 0.89 -0.01 3.48
C GLU A 93 1.54 -1.23 4.13
N ARG A 94 2.73 -1.06 4.74
CA ARG A 94 3.41 -2.15 5.47
C ARG A 94 2.65 -2.57 6.71
N ALA A 95 2.01 -1.64 7.42
CA ALA A 95 1.14 -1.99 8.53
C ALA A 95 -0.01 -2.92 8.10
N ALA A 96 -0.61 -2.70 6.93
CA ALA A 96 -1.64 -3.59 6.39
C ALA A 96 -1.08 -5.00 6.12
N VAL A 97 0.10 -5.10 5.51
CA VAL A 97 0.76 -6.38 5.23
C VAL A 97 1.08 -7.14 6.51
N ILE A 98 1.64 -6.46 7.51
CA ILE A 98 1.96 -7.06 8.81
C ILE A 98 0.69 -7.56 9.49
N SER A 99 -0.36 -6.73 9.55
CA SER A 99 -1.64 -7.10 10.18
C SER A 99 -2.30 -8.29 9.50
N ILE A 100 -2.28 -8.37 8.16
CA ILE A 100 -2.78 -9.54 7.42
C ILE A 100 -1.94 -10.78 7.76
N GLY A 101 -0.60 -10.65 7.80
CA GLY A 101 0.29 -11.76 8.14
C GLY A 101 0.02 -12.30 9.55
N THR A 102 -0.18 -11.42 10.52
CA THR A 102 -0.55 -11.81 11.89
C THR A 102 -1.91 -12.50 11.91
N ALA A 103 -2.93 -11.92 11.29
CA ALA A 103 -4.27 -12.54 11.24
C ALA A 103 -4.28 -13.91 10.52
N LEU A 104 -3.42 -14.10 9.52
CA LEU A 104 -3.20 -15.41 8.89
C LEU A 104 -2.64 -16.45 9.86
N GLN A 105 -1.70 -16.06 10.71
CA GLN A 105 -1.07 -16.97 11.66
C GLN A 105 -1.97 -17.30 12.86
N GLU A 106 -2.76 -16.33 13.32
CA GLU A 106 -3.62 -16.51 14.49
C GLU A 106 -4.93 -17.23 14.14
N SER A 107 -5.61 -16.83 13.06
CA SER A 107 -6.95 -17.35 12.74
C SER A 107 -7.14 -17.79 11.29
N LYS A 108 -6.07 -17.79 10.48
CA LYS A 108 -6.14 -18.00 9.02
C LYS A 108 -7.12 -17.03 8.35
N LEU A 109 -7.21 -15.79 8.86
CA LEU A 109 -8.18 -14.77 8.42
C LEU A 109 -9.65 -15.14 8.61
N HIS A 110 -9.99 -16.08 9.48
CA HIS A 110 -11.38 -16.32 9.87
C HIS A 110 -11.76 -15.49 11.09
N ASN A 111 -13.02 -15.05 11.14
CA ASN A 111 -13.58 -14.38 12.30
C ASN A 111 -14.21 -15.46 13.21
N LEU A 112 -13.43 -15.94 14.17
CA LEU A 112 -13.81 -17.04 15.06
C LEU A 112 -14.66 -16.50 16.23
N GLY A 113 -15.92 -16.92 16.26
CA GLY A 113 -16.86 -16.60 17.34
C GLY A 113 -16.68 -17.47 18.58
N HIS A 114 -17.79 -17.91 19.18
CA HIS A 114 -17.78 -18.75 20.37
C HIS A 114 -17.49 -20.22 20.01
N LEU A 115 -16.31 -20.72 20.37
CA LEU A 115 -15.85 -22.09 20.11
C LEU A 115 -16.15 -23.05 21.28
N GLY A 116 -16.82 -22.55 22.32
CA GLY A 116 -17.27 -23.30 23.50
C GLY A 116 -17.00 -22.53 24.78
N ASP A 117 -17.48 -23.02 25.93
CA ASP A 117 -17.41 -22.30 27.22
C ASP A 117 -15.98 -21.99 27.71
N ARG A 118 -14.97 -22.59 27.06
CA ARG A 118 -13.53 -22.42 27.35
C ARG A 118 -12.83 -21.53 26.32
N ASN A 119 -13.54 -21.09 25.28
CA ASN A 119 -13.02 -20.26 24.20
C ASN A 119 -14.17 -19.40 23.64
N ASP A 120 -14.50 -18.34 24.38
CA ASP A 120 -15.45 -17.33 23.95
C ASP A 120 -14.71 -16.23 23.17
N HIS A 121 -14.93 -16.20 21.86
CA HIS A 121 -14.42 -15.14 20.96
C HIS A 121 -12.90 -15.20 20.70
N ASP A 122 -12.44 -16.33 20.18
CA ASP A 122 -11.04 -16.55 19.80
C ASP A 122 -10.54 -15.53 18.75
N SER A 123 -11.41 -15.06 17.85
CA SER A 123 -11.03 -14.04 16.86
C SER A 123 -12.24 -13.25 16.37
N LEU A 124 -12.81 -12.40 17.23
CA LEU A 124 -13.78 -11.39 16.79
C LEU A 124 -13.11 -10.01 16.67
N GLY A 125 -13.11 -9.43 15.46
CA GLY A 125 -12.60 -8.06 15.28
C GLY A 125 -12.20 -7.65 13.87
N LEU A 126 -12.51 -8.46 12.84
CA LEU A 126 -12.30 -8.13 11.43
C LEU A 126 -13.52 -7.47 10.82
#